data_AF-A0A2D5UDX0-F1
#
_entry.id   AF-A0A2D5UDX0-F1
#
_cell.length_a   1.000
_cell.length_b   1.000
_cell.length_c   1.000
_cell.angle_alpha   90.00
_cell.angle_beta   90.00
_cell.angle_gamma   90.00
#
_symmetry.space_group_name_H-M   'P 1'
#
loop_
_entity.id
_entity.type
_entity.pdbx_description
1 polymer ?
#
loop_
_entity_poly.entity_id
_entity_poly.type
_entity_poly.pdbx_seq_one_letter_code
_entity_poly.pdbx_strand_id
1 'polypeptide(L)'
;MEVFTAESTHQKLGQPENGNGGPGKAYPVIIQGGMGAGVSNWRLANAVARTGQMGVVSGTALDLILARRLQDGDPGGNMRRALDHFPVPEIAERIVSWYYIPGGKGPDEPYKPIPKYSITPGKRLQELTVAANFAEVWLAKEGHRGPVGVNLLEKIQLPNIFSLYGAMLAGVDFVLIGAGIPREIPGVLD
;
A
#
# COMPACT_ATOMS: atom_id res chain seq x y z
N MET A 1 17.74 31.45 -41.54
CA MET A 1 16.74 30.82 -40.64
C MET A 1 17.54 30.01 -39.64
N GLU A 2 17.89 30.64 -38.52
CA GLU A 2 18.78 30.07 -37.50
C GLU A 2 18.01 29.07 -36.63
N VAL A 3 18.64 27.92 -36.40
CA VAL A 3 18.13 26.85 -35.56
C VAL A 3 18.61 27.13 -34.13
N PHE A 4 17.68 27.37 -33.20
CA PHE A 4 17.98 27.47 -31.78
C PHE A 4 18.35 26.08 -31.22
N THR A 5 19.61 25.87 -30.89
CA THR A 5 20.05 24.78 -30.01
C THR A 5 19.92 25.23 -28.56
N ALA A 6 19.03 24.60 -27.80
CA ALA A 6 18.96 24.79 -26.36
C ALA A 6 20.07 23.97 -25.69
N GLU A 7 21.05 24.65 -25.11
CA GLU A 7 22.07 24.02 -24.27
C GLU A 7 21.41 23.48 -22.99
N SER A 8 21.59 22.18 -22.73
CA SER A 8 21.11 21.54 -21.50
C SER A 8 22.06 21.86 -20.34
N THR A 9 21.76 22.92 -19.59
CA THR A 9 22.41 23.15 -18.31
C THR A 9 21.91 22.10 -17.33
N HIS A 10 22.73 21.07 -17.05
CA HIS A 10 22.52 20.18 -15.91
C HIS A 10 22.66 20.98 -14.62
N GLN A 11 21.57 21.62 -14.20
CA GLN A 11 21.48 22.19 -12.87
C GLN A 11 21.40 21.01 -11.90
N LYS A 12 22.51 20.74 -11.19
CA LYS A 12 22.49 19.86 -10.01
C LYS A 12 21.42 20.44 -9.09
N LEU A 13 20.31 19.72 -8.89
CA LEU A 13 19.35 20.07 -7.85
C LEU A 13 20.15 20.21 -6.54
N GLY A 14 20.09 21.41 -5.97
CA GLY A 14 20.71 21.71 -4.69
C GLY A 14 20.27 20.68 -3.66
N GLN A 15 21.21 20.23 -2.83
CA GLN A 15 20.87 19.44 -1.66
C GLN A 15 19.84 20.24 -0.85
N PRO A 16 18.71 19.65 -0.45
CA PRO A 16 17.74 20.37 0.35
C PRO A 16 18.42 20.78 1.66
N GLU A 17 18.43 22.09 1.92
CA GLU A 17 18.83 22.61 3.23
C GLU A 17 17.96 21.94 4.29
N ASN A 18 18.59 21.52 5.39
CA ASN A 18 18.03 20.70 6.46
C ASN A 18 16.71 21.30 7.00
N GLY A 19 15.58 20.90 6.42
CA GLY A 19 14.26 21.23 6.92
C GLY A 19 13.91 20.37 8.14
N ASN A 20 13.96 20.97 9.33
CA ASN A 20 13.27 20.64 10.59
C ASN A 20 13.04 19.16 11.00
N GLY A 21 13.78 18.20 10.45
CA GLY A 21 13.97 16.88 11.05
C GLY A 21 15.17 16.93 11.99
N GLY A 22 15.09 16.25 13.14
CA GLY A 22 16.25 16.07 14.01
C GLY A 22 17.49 15.62 13.22
N PRO A 23 18.70 15.86 13.73
CA PRO A 23 19.95 15.75 12.98
C PRO A 23 20.06 14.36 12.31
N GLY A 24 20.03 14.34 10.97
CA GLY A 24 20.29 13.14 10.15
C GLY A 24 19.12 12.55 9.34
N LYS A 25 17.88 13.05 9.45
CA LYS A 25 16.76 12.58 8.60
C LYS A 25 16.45 13.56 7.48
N ALA A 26 16.90 13.26 6.26
CA ALA A 26 16.41 13.93 5.05
C ALA A 26 15.00 13.41 4.73
N TYR A 27 14.02 14.30 4.69
CA TYR A 27 12.66 13.96 4.26
C TYR A 27 12.59 13.87 2.72
N PRO A 28 11.70 13.02 2.17
CA PRO A 28 11.49 12.95 0.74
C PRO A 28 10.94 14.28 0.21
N VAL A 29 11.50 14.78 -0.89
CA VAL A 29 11.08 16.04 -1.54
C VAL A 29 9.85 15.81 -2.41
N ILE A 30 9.68 14.60 -2.92
CA ILE A 30 8.55 14.15 -3.73
C ILE A 30 7.79 13.07 -2.97
N ILE A 31 6.48 13.25 -2.94
CA ILE A 31 5.52 12.25 -2.47
C ILE A 31 4.69 11.82 -3.67
N GLN A 32 4.83 10.56 -4.10
CA GLN A 32 3.91 9.98 -5.07
C GLN A 32 2.54 9.85 -4.40
N GLY A 33 1.48 10.40 -4.99
CA GLY A 33 0.14 10.36 -4.39
C GLY A 33 -0.44 8.95 -4.34
N GLY A 34 -1.05 8.56 -3.21
CA GLY A 34 -1.66 7.22 -3.02
C GLY A 34 -3.13 7.12 -3.44
N MET A 35 -3.45 7.48 -4.68
CA MET A 35 -4.84 7.53 -5.18
C MET A 35 -5.27 6.25 -5.93
N GLY A 36 -6.58 5.97 -5.87
CA GLY A 36 -7.27 4.95 -6.66
C GLY A 36 -7.08 3.51 -6.19
N ALA A 37 -8.14 2.70 -6.27
CA ALA A 37 -8.09 1.28 -5.95
C ALA A 37 -7.18 0.54 -6.96
N GLY A 38 -6.02 0.05 -6.50
CA GLY A 38 -5.06 -0.71 -7.31
C GLY A 38 -4.22 0.10 -8.31
N VAL A 39 -4.47 1.42 -8.43
CA VAL A 39 -3.68 2.33 -9.29
C VAL A 39 -2.32 2.58 -8.64
N SER A 40 -2.34 3.12 -7.41
CA SER A 40 -1.12 3.30 -6.60
C SER A 40 -0.81 2.00 -5.86
N ASN A 41 -0.43 0.96 -6.61
CA ASN A 41 -0.10 -0.35 -6.06
C ASN A 41 1.38 -0.46 -5.63
N TRP A 42 1.71 -1.58 -4.99
CA TRP A 42 3.05 -1.86 -4.46
C TRP A 42 4.18 -1.71 -5.47
N ARG A 43 3.95 -1.99 -6.77
CA ARG A 43 5.00 -1.88 -7.80
C ARG A 43 5.39 -0.43 -8.03
N LEU A 44 4.41 0.47 -8.12
CA LEU A 44 4.66 1.91 -8.27
C LEU A 44 5.32 2.46 -7.01
N ALA A 45 4.79 2.13 -5.83
CA ALA A 45 5.35 2.57 -4.57
C ALA A 45 6.81 2.11 -4.40
N ASN A 46 7.11 0.84 -4.68
CA ASN A 46 8.48 0.30 -4.64
C ASN A 46 9.41 1.03 -5.63
N ALA A 47 8.96 1.23 -6.87
CA ALA A 47 9.75 1.91 -7.89
C ALA A 47 10.09 3.35 -7.48
N VAL A 48 9.14 4.09 -6.91
CA VAL A 48 9.36 5.45 -6.41
C VAL A 48 10.27 5.44 -5.18
N ALA A 49 10.02 4.55 -4.21
CA ALA A 49 10.83 4.44 -3.00
C ALA A 49 12.31 4.14 -3.30
N ARG A 50 12.58 3.34 -4.33
CA ARG A 50 13.95 3.07 -4.82
C ARG A 50 14.69 4.31 -5.34
N THR A 51 13.98 5.37 -5.72
CA THR A 51 14.59 6.65 -6.13
C THR A 51 14.94 7.56 -4.94
N GLY A 52 14.66 7.13 -3.71
CA GLY A 52 14.82 7.94 -2.50
C GLY A 52 13.67 8.89 -2.22
N GLN A 53 12.62 8.88 -3.04
CA GLN A 53 11.38 9.64 -2.83
C GLN A 53 10.33 8.77 -2.14
N MET A 54 9.22 9.34 -1.66
CA MET A 54 8.19 8.56 -0.98
C MET A 54 7.29 7.84 -1.98
N GLY A 55 7.38 6.51 -2.00
CA GLY A 55 6.37 5.66 -2.63
C GLY A 55 5.17 5.50 -1.72
N VAL A 56 3.95 5.61 -2.25
CA VAL A 56 2.72 5.51 -1.45
C VAL A 56 1.76 4.52 -2.05
N VAL A 57 1.39 3.50 -1.28
CA VAL A 57 0.33 2.56 -1.66
C VAL A 57 -1.04 3.14 -1.31
N SER A 58 -2.05 2.89 -2.14
CA SER A 58 -3.44 3.20 -1.78
C SER A 58 -4.03 2.05 -0.96
N GLY A 59 -4.51 2.33 0.25
CA GLY A 59 -5.24 1.35 1.06
C GLY A 59 -6.69 1.13 0.62
N THR A 60 -7.13 1.80 -0.45
CA THR A 60 -8.51 1.72 -0.93
C THR A 60 -8.81 0.35 -1.50
N ALA A 61 -9.76 -0.36 -0.87
CA ALA A 61 -10.27 -1.67 -1.30
C ALA A 61 -9.20 -2.76 -1.43
N LEU A 62 -8.11 -2.69 -0.64
CA LEU A 62 -7.05 -3.69 -0.69
C LEU A 62 -7.53 -5.10 -0.30
N ASP A 63 -8.49 -5.22 0.60
CA ASP A 63 -9.19 -6.46 0.93
C ASP A 63 -9.77 -7.15 -0.31
N LEU A 64 -10.48 -6.40 -1.14
CA LEU A 64 -11.06 -6.88 -2.40
C LEU A 64 -9.96 -7.16 -3.44
N ILE A 65 -8.97 -6.29 -3.55
CA ILE A 65 -7.88 -6.44 -4.51
C ILE A 65 -7.04 -7.68 -4.20
N LEU A 66 -6.67 -7.92 -2.94
CA LEU A 66 -5.96 -9.12 -2.51
C LEU A 66 -6.77 -10.37 -2.85
N ALA A 67 -8.04 -10.39 -2.45
CA ALA A 67 -8.92 -11.54 -2.72
C ALA A 67 -9.07 -11.81 -4.22
N ARG A 68 -9.13 -10.79 -5.07
CA ARG A 68 -9.19 -10.96 -6.53
C ARG A 68 -7.88 -11.46 -7.11
N ARG A 69 -6.74 -10.87 -6.72
CA ARG A 69 -5.41 -11.33 -7.18
C ARG A 69 -5.13 -12.79 -6.81
N LEU A 70 -5.59 -13.25 -5.64
CA LEU A 70 -5.52 -14.66 -5.25
C LEU A 70 -6.41 -15.55 -6.14
N GLN A 71 -7.62 -15.09 -6.45
CA GLN A 71 -8.55 -15.81 -7.34
C GLN A 71 -8.08 -15.82 -8.80
N ASP A 72 -7.28 -14.85 -9.21
CA ASP A 72 -6.59 -14.84 -10.50
C ASP A 72 -5.37 -15.77 -10.53
N GLY A 73 -5.17 -16.55 -9.47
CA GLY A 73 -4.08 -17.52 -9.35
C GLY A 73 -2.76 -16.93 -8.86
N ASP A 74 -2.80 -15.71 -8.33
CA ASP A 74 -1.65 -14.97 -7.82
C ASP A 74 -0.48 -14.96 -8.83
N PRO A 75 -0.64 -14.28 -9.99
CA PRO A 75 0.41 -14.23 -11.00
C PRO A 75 1.73 -13.70 -10.43
N GLY A 76 2.78 -14.52 -10.53
CA GLY A 76 4.11 -14.24 -9.96
C GLY A 76 4.24 -14.54 -8.45
N GLY A 77 3.22 -15.10 -7.80
CA GLY A 77 3.28 -15.58 -6.42
C GLY A 77 3.43 -14.49 -5.37
N ASN A 78 3.20 -13.22 -5.72
CA ASN A 78 3.55 -12.08 -4.86
C ASN A 78 2.63 -11.98 -3.64
N MET A 79 1.34 -12.23 -3.82
CA MET A 79 0.38 -12.13 -2.72
C MET A 79 0.65 -13.21 -1.69
N ARG A 80 0.81 -14.47 -2.12
CA ARG A 80 1.12 -15.57 -1.21
C ARG A 80 2.47 -15.40 -0.54
N ARG A 81 3.50 -14.98 -1.27
CA ARG A 81 4.82 -14.70 -0.69
C ARG A 81 4.78 -13.63 0.39
N ALA A 82 3.98 -12.58 0.20
CA ALA A 82 3.77 -11.57 1.23
C ALA A 82 2.99 -12.15 2.43
N LEU A 83 1.93 -12.93 2.17
CA LEU A 83 1.15 -13.60 3.22
C LEU A 83 1.98 -14.62 4.03
N ASP A 84 2.97 -15.28 3.42
CA ASP A 84 3.90 -16.18 4.11
C ASP A 84 4.78 -15.45 5.15
N HIS A 85 4.91 -14.12 5.02
CA HIS A 85 5.60 -13.26 5.98
C HIS A 85 4.64 -12.56 6.97
N PHE A 86 3.34 -12.81 6.85
CA PHE A 86 2.36 -12.21 7.75
C PHE A 86 2.58 -12.71 9.20
N PRO A 87 2.57 -11.83 10.22
CA PRO A 87 2.95 -12.22 11.59
C PRO A 87 2.07 -13.27 12.26
N VAL A 88 0.88 -13.53 11.72
CA VAL A 88 -0.08 -14.52 12.25
C VAL A 88 -0.37 -15.55 11.14
N PRO A 89 0.43 -16.62 11.03
CA PRO A 89 0.36 -17.58 9.93
C PRO A 89 -1.04 -18.16 9.71
N GLU A 90 -1.78 -18.42 10.78
CA GLU A 90 -3.12 -19.03 10.71
C GLU A 90 -4.13 -18.11 9.99
N ILE A 91 -3.95 -16.78 10.08
CA ILE A 91 -4.77 -15.82 9.32
C ILE A 91 -4.44 -15.91 7.83
N ALA A 92 -3.15 -15.92 7.49
CA ALA A 92 -2.69 -16.02 6.10
C ALA A 92 -3.19 -17.31 5.45
N GLU A 93 -3.04 -18.46 6.14
CA GLU A 93 -3.52 -19.76 5.68
C GLU A 93 -5.02 -19.76 5.39
N ARG A 94 -5.84 -19.19 6.29
CA ARG A 94 -7.29 -19.05 6.07
C ARG A 94 -7.59 -18.23 4.83
N ILE A 95 -6.93 -17.08 4.65
CA ILE A 95 -7.15 -16.21 3.49
C ILE A 95 -6.79 -16.91 2.18
N VAL A 96 -5.64 -17.59 2.14
CA VAL A 96 -5.23 -18.40 0.99
C VAL A 96 -6.26 -19.50 0.73
N SER A 97 -6.70 -20.25 1.76
CA SER A 97 -7.71 -21.30 1.60
C SER A 97 -9.06 -20.78 1.07
N TRP A 98 -9.40 -19.53 1.37
CA TRP A 98 -10.68 -18.95 0.99
C TRP A 98 -10.69 -18.43 -0.45
N TYR A 99 -9.57 -17.92 -0.96
CA TYR A 99 -9.55 -17.12 -2.18
C TYR A 99 -8.52 -17.56 -3.21
N TYR A 100 -7.49 -18.34 -2.87
CA TYR A 100 -6.52 -18.77 -3.86
C TYR A 100 -7.11 -19.85 -4.78
N ILE A 101 -7.01 -19.64 -6.09
CA ILE A 101 -7.40 -20.62 -7.11
C ILE A 101 -6.14 -20.97 -7.92
N PRO A 102 -5.56 -22.17 -7.76
CA PRO A 102 -4.41 -22.58 -8.57
C PRO A 102 -4.72 -22.47 -10.06
N GLY A 103 -3.89 -21.73 -10.81
CA GLY A 103 -4.10 -21.46 -12.23
C GLY A 103 -5.11 -20.35 -12.55
N GLY A 104 -5.78 -19.81 -11.53
CA GLY A 104 -6.76 -18.72 -11.65
C GLY A 104 -8.17 -19.20 -11.98
N LYS A 105 -9.15 -18.34 -11.73
CA LYS A 105 -10.55 -18.55 -12.12
C LYS A 105 -10.71 -18.63 -13.64
N GLY A 106 -11.76 -19.30 -14.11
CA GLY A 106 -12.14 -19.27 -15.52
C GLY A 106 -12.48 -17.86 -16.02
N PRO A 107 -12.39 -17.58 -17.35
CA PRO A 107 -12.68 -16.25 -17.91
C PRO A 107 -14.07 -15.71 -17.53
N ASP A 108 -15.09 -16.57 -17.64
CA ASP A 108 -16.50 -16.22 -17.39
C ASP A 108 -16.95 -16.51 -15.96
N GLU A 109 -16.09 -17.08 -15.13
CA GLU A 109 -16.42 -17.34 -13.72
C GLU A 109 -16.43 -16.04 -12.92
N PRO A 110 -17.47 -15.77 -12.13
CA PRO A 110 -17.51 -14.60 -11.26
C PRO A 110 -16.54 -14.78 -10.09
N TYR A 111 -15.98 -13.66 -9.60
CA TYR A 111 -15.21 -13.69 -8.37
C TYR A 111 -16.10 -14.07 -7.18
N LYS A 112 -15.57 -14.95 -6.32
CA LYS A 112 -16.06 -15.16 -4.96
C LYS A 112 -16.08 -13.81 -4.23
N PRO A 113 -17.24 -13.42 -3.67
CA PRO A 113 -17.36 -12.14 -2.97
C PRO A 113 -16.62 -12.18 -1.62
N ILE A 114 -16.25 -11.00 -1.15
CA ILE A 114 -15.81 -10.76 0.23
C ILE A 114 -17.00 -10.25 1.06
N PRO A 115 -17.00 -10.44 2.41
CA PRO A 115 -18.00 -9.82 3.26
C PRO A 115 -18.00 -8.29 3.09
N LYS A 116 -19.18 -7.66 3.20
CA LYS A 116 -19.29 -6.20 3.15
C LYS A 116 -19.05 -5.60 4.54
N TYR A 117 -18.56 -4.38 4.57
CA TYR A 117 -18.44 -3.62 5.82
C TYR A 117 -19.82 -3.32 6.43
N SER A 118 -19.87 -3.45 7.74
CA SER A 118 -20.91 -2.94 8.63
C SER A 118 -20.23 -2.14 9.75
N ILE A 119 -21.03 -1.56 10.65
CA ILE A 119 -20.51 -0.85 11.83
C ILE A 119 -19.65 -1.79 12.69
N THR A 120 -20.05 -3.06 12.80
CA THR A 120 -19.31 -4.11 13.51
C THR A 120 -18.92 -5.19 12.51
N PRO A 121 -17.81 -5.01 11.76
CA PRO A 121 -17.43 -5.96 10.73
C PRO A 121 -17.04 -7.31 11.36
N GLY A 122 -17.41 -8.41 10.72
CA GLY A 122 -17.05 -9.75 11.20
C GLY A 122 -15.54 -10.03 11.08
N LYS A 123 -15.03 -10.91 11.94
CA LYS A 123 -13.60 -11.29 12.03
C LYS A 123 -12.95 -11.60 10.68
N ARG A 124 -13.65 -12.32 9.81
CA ARG A 124 -13.17 -12.65 8.45
C ARG A 124 -12.80 -11.42 7.62
N LEU A 125 -13.61 -10.36 7.67
CA LEU A 125 -13.35 -9.13 6.91
C LEU A 125 -12.21 -8.31 7.53
N GLN A 126 -12.17 -8.26 8.86
CA GLN A 126 -11.08 -7.60 9.59
C GLN A 126 -9.74 -8.26 9.24
N GLU A 127 -9.63 -9.58 9.37
CA GLU A 127 -8.45 -10.37 9.03
C GLU A 127 -8.00 -10.16 7.59
N LEU A 128 -8.94 -10.22 6.63
CA LEU A 128 -8.64 -9.98 5.21
C LEU A 128 -8.08 -8.57 4.98
N THR A 129 -8.65 -7.56 5.64
CA THR A 129 -8.24 -6.16 5.46
C THR A 129 -6.84 -5.90 6.04
N VAL A 130 -6.57 -6.43 7.23
CA VAL A 130 -5.25 -6.33 7.87
C VAL A 130 -4.20 -7.00 6.99
N ALA A 131 -4.43 -8.25 6.57
CA ALA A 131 -3.48 -8.99 5.75
C ALA A 131 -3.27 -8.35 4.36
N ALA A 132 -4.31 -7.76 3.76
CA ALA A 132 -4.21 -7.07 2.48
C ALA A 132 -3.34 -5.81 2.55
N ASN A 133 -3.53 -4.98 3.58
CA ASN A 133 -2.70 -3.80 3.76
C ASN A 133 -1.26 -4.16 4.13
N PHE A 134 -1.08 -5.21 4.95
CA PHE A 134 0.24 -5.77 5.22
C PHE A 134 0.94 -6.19 3.91
N ALA A 135 0.27 -7.01 3.09
CA ALA A 135 0.88 -7.56 1.88
C ALA A 135 1.28 -6.45 0.89
N GLU A 136 0.44 -5.44 0.70
CA GLU A 136 0.72 -4.34 -0.22
C GLU A 136 1.91 -3.49 0.25
N VAL A 137 2.00 -3.17 1.55
CA VAL A 137 3.12 -2.41 2.12
C VAL A 137 4.40 -3.25 2.16
N TRP A 138 4.31 -4.52 2.55
CA TRP A 138 5.46 -5.43 2.62
C TRP A 138 6.13 -5.59 1.25
N LEU A 139 5.33 -5.80 0.19
CA LEU A 139 5.83 -5.84 -1.19
C LEU A 139 6.39 -4.49 -1.63
N ALA A 140 5.74 -3.39 -1.24
CA ALA A 140 6.21 -2.05 -1.59
C ALA A 140 7.59 -1.75 -0.98
N LYS A 141 7.94 -2.34 0.16
CA LYS A 141 9.25 -2.14 0.83
C LYS A 141 10.36 -3.08 0.34
N GLU A 142 10.08 -4.00 -0.57
CA GLU A 142 11.02 -5.05 -0.94
C GLU A 142 12.29 -4.54 -1.63
N GLY A 143 13.45 -4.97 -1.12
CA GLY A 143 14.75 -4.77 -1.78
C GLY A 143 15.27 -3.33 -1.76
N HIS A 144 14.79 -2.48 -0.85
CA HIS A 144 15.31 -1.12 -0.65
C HIS A 144 15.09 -0.61 0.77
N ARG A 145 15.62 0.59 1.06
CA ARG A 145 15.47 1.31 2.34
C ARG A 145 14.75 2.66 2.20
N GLY A 146 14.26 2.99 1.00
CA GLY A 146 13.49 4.21 0.76
C GLY A 146 12.15 4.23 1.48
N PRO A 147 11.58 5.42 1.71
CA PRO A 147 10.36 5.59 2.50
C PRO A 147 9.11 5.11 1.75
N VAL A 148 8.26 4.36 2.44
CA VAL A 148 6.97 3.86 1.95
C VAL A 148 5.85 4.37 2.85
N GLY A 149 4.88 5.03 2.25
CA GLY A 149 3.64 5.46 2.90
C GLY A 149 2.43 4.61 2.50
N VAL A 150 1.37 4.72 3.28
CA VAL A 150 0.01 4.28 2.92
C VAL A 150 -0.92 5.48 2.89
N ASN A 151 -1.78 5.57 1.88
CA ASN A 151 -2.86 6.54 1.83
C ASN A 151 -4.22 5.88 2.07
N LEU A 152 -4.93 6.34 3.11
CA LEU A 152 -6.32 5.97 3.39
C LEU A 152 -7.25 7.16 3.16
N LEU A 153 -8.55 6.96 3.30
CA LEU A 153 -9.56 8.00 3.05
C LEU A 153 -10.41 8.22 4.28
N GLU A 154 -10.50 9.48 4.71
CA GLU A 154 -11.37 9.88 5.82
C GLU A 154 -12.85 9.66 5.50
N LYS A 155 -13.24 9.67 4.21
CA LYS A 155 -14.62 9.39 3.80
C LYS A 155 -15.01 7.91 3.89
N ILE A 156 -14.04 7.00 3.98
CA ILE A 156 -14.25 5.54 4.05
C ILE A 156 -13.69 5.03 5.38
N GLN A 157 -14.35 5.39 6.48
CA GLN A 157 -13.79 5.20 7.84
C GLN A 157 -13.77 3.74 8.31
N LEU A 158 -14.80 2.95 7.98
CA LEU A 158 -14.98 1.58 8.49
C LEU A 158 -13.74 0.66 8.32
N PRO A 159 -13.03 0.67 7.18
CA PRO A 159 -11.80 -0.11 7.03
C PRO A 159 -10.56 0.50 7.71
N ASN A 160 -10.53 1.79 8.03
CA ASN A 160 -9.28 2.52 8.29
C ASN A 160 -8.46 1.91 9.43
N ILE A 161 -9.08 1.56 10.56
CA ILE A 161 -8.35 0.99 11.70
C ILE A 161 -7.67 -0.34 11.35
N PHE A 162 -8.36 -1.20 10.59
CA PHE A 162 -7.83 -2.49 10.16
C PHE A 162 -6.75 -2.32 9.09
N SER A 163 -6.94 -1.38 8.17
CA SER A 163 -5.96 -1.03 7.15
C SER A 163 -4.68 -0.47 7.76
N LEU A 164 -4.79 0.46 8.71
CA LEU A 164 -3.66 1.02 9.45
C LEU A 164 -2.90 -0.06 10.20
N TYR A 165 -3.60 -0.91 10.94
CA TYR A 165 -2.98 -1.99 11.68
C TYR A 165 -2.16 -2.91 10.77
N GLY A 166 -2.71 -3.30 9.61
CA GLY A 166 -1.99 -4.09 8.61
C GLY A 166 -0.74 -3.38 8.07
N ALA A 167 -0.86 -2.10 7.73
CA ALA A 167 0.26 -1.29 7.23
C ALA A 167 1.37 -1.13 8.30
N MET A 168 0.99 -0.94 9.56
CA MET A 168 1.93 -0.85 10.68
C MET A 168 2.66 -2.17 10.94
N LEU A 169 1.97 -3.32 10.86
CA LEU A 169 2.60 -4.63 10.95
C LEU A 169 3.66 -4.84 9.87
N ALA A 170 3.48 -4.25 8.68
CA ALA A 170 4.47 -4.27 7.60
C ALA A 170 5.55 -3.19 7.73
N GLY A 171 5.50 -2.37 8.78
CA GLY A 171 6.46 -1.31 9.06
C GLY A 171 6.34 -0.12 8.12
N VAL A 172 5.13 0.33 7.79
CA VAL A 172 4.92 1.57 7.00
C VAL A 172 5.64 2.76 7.64
N ASP A 173 6.23 3.64 6.84
CA ASP A 173 7.01 4.78 7.33
C ASP A 173 6.14 6.05 7.50
N PHE A 174 5.09 6.18 6.70
CA PHE A 174 4.18 7.34 6.71
C PHE A 174 2.72 6.93 6.53
N VAL A 175 1.83 7.60 7.24
CA VAL A 175 0.38 7.50 7.06
C VAL A 175 -0.14 8.79 6.47
N LEU A 176 -0.79 8.69 5.32
CA LEU A 176 -1.49 9.78 4.65
C LEU A 176 -2.98 9.49 4.73
N ILE A 177 -3.77 10.53 4.97
CA ILE A 177 -5.23 10.42 4.94
C ILE A 177 -5.78 11.51 4.03
N GLY A 178 -6.44 11.12 2.94
CA GLY A 178 -7.10 12.02 2.02
C GLY A 178 -8.59 12.17 2.29
N ALA A 179 -9.23 13.07 1.52
CA ALA A 179 -10.69 13.22 1.45
C ALA A 179 -11.40 13.53 2.79
N GLY A 180 -10.77 14.31 3.68
CA GLY A 180 -11.39 14.81 4.91
C GLY A 180 -10.37 15.32 5.93
N ILE A 181 -10.80 15.50 7.18
CA ILE A 181 -9.97 15.97 8.30
C ILE A 181 -9.84 14.85 9.35
N PRO A 182 -8.72 14.11 9.37
CA PRO A 182 -8.56 12.86 10.12
C PRO A 182 -8.14 13.08 11.58
N ARG A 183 -8.92 13.82 12.36
CA ARG A 183 -8.52 14.26 13.72
C ARG A 183 -8.23 13.11 14.68
N GLU A 184 -8.90 11.96 14.49
CA GLU A 184 -8.77 10.81 15.38
C GLU A 184 -7.55 9.94 15.07
N ILE A 185 -6.98 10.03 13.86
CA ILE A 185 -5.93 9.11 13.40
C ILE A 185 -4.62 9.24 14.19
N PRO A 186 -4.11 10.44 14.54
CA PRO A 186 -2.91 10.55 15.35
C PRO A 186 -3.01 9.80 16.69
N GLY A 187 -4.12 9.94 17.42
CA GLY A 187 -4.31 9.27 18.71
C GLY A 187 -4.47 7.75 18.63
N VAL A 188 -4.67 7.20 17.43
CA VAL A 188 -4.69 5.74 17.18
C VAL A 188 -3.28 5.18 16.92
N LEU A 189 -2.33 6.04 16.52
CA LEU A 189 -0.97 5.65 16.13
C LEU A 189 0.07 5.85 17.25
N ASP A 190 -0.30 6.54 18.32
CA ASP A 190 0.51 6.73 19.55
C ASP A 190 0.57 5.44 20.40
#